data_AF-A0A7H0LF04-F1
#
_entry.id   AF-A0A7H0LF04-F1
#
_cell.length_a   1.000
_cell.length_b   1.000
_cell.length_c   1.000
_cell.angle_alpha   90.00
_cell.angle_beta   90.00
_cell.angle_gamma   90.00
#
_symmetry.space_group_name_H-M   'P 1'
#
loop_
_entity.id
_entity.type
_entity.pdbx_description
1 polymer ?
#
loop_
_entity_poly.entity_id
_entity_poly.type
_entity_poly.pdbx_seq_one_letter_code
_entity_poly.pdbx_strand_id
1 'polypeptide(L)'
;MEPLSPAYLSTLAAQLASLSAFLGGFAATFLATLLTLGHQSRLMTVTISFAVISSVAFIVTVVAATMLTAVLHPEAPRLMATLSASTPQTILTLGFSLGTLSLLASLGCSGWARSRRIGWITTIVALIGAVFIIGMTVRVS
;
A
#
# COMPACT_ATOMS: atom_id res chain seq x y z
N MET A 1 -3.12 27.65 3.23
CA MET A 1 -3.62 26.38 2.65
C MET A 1 -5.13 26.42 2.80
N GLU A 2 -5.87 26.38 1.70
CA GLU A 2 -7.34 26.37 1.73
C GLU A 2 -7.80 25.06 2.39
N PRO A 3 -8.69 25.09 3.40
CA PRO A 3 -9.13 23.86 4.06
C PRO A 3 -9.91 23.02 3.04
N LEU A 4 -9.36 21.84 2.70
CA LEU A 4 -10.00 20.90 1.78
C LEU A 4 -11.38 20.52 2.31
N SER A 5 -12.37 20.46 1.41
CA SER A 5 -13.74 20.12 1.82
C SER A 5 -13.79 18.71 2.41
N PRO A 6 -14.54 18.47 3.51
CA PRO A 6 -14.68 17.15 4.11
C PRO A 6 -15.18 16.08 3.12
N ALA A 7 -16.07 16.48 2.20
CA ALA A 7 -16.59 15.63 1.14
C ALA A 7 -15.51 15.19 0.13
N TYR A 8 -14.52 16.05 -0.15
CA TYR A 8 -13.39 15.69 -1.00
C TYR A 8 -12.48 14.65 -0.32
N LEU A 9 -12.18 14.88 0.97
CA LEU A 9 -11.33 13.97 1.75
C LEU A 9 -11.97 12.59 1.93
N SER A 10 -13.29 12.52 2.13
CA SER A 10 -14.00 11.24 2.21
C SER A 10 -14.00 10.50 0.86
N THR A 11 -14.17 11.21 -0.25
CA THR A 11 -14.11 10.60 -1.59
C THR A 11 -12.72 10.04 -1.89
N LEU A 12 -11.66 10.80 -1.57
CA LEU A 12 -10.29 10.37 -1.74
C LEU A 12 -9.96 9.14 -0.88
N ALA A 13 -10.42 9.14 0.38
CA ALA A 13 -10.26 8.00 1.28
C ALA A 13 -10.95 6.75 0.72
N ALA A 14 -12.17 6.86 0.19
CA ALA A 14 -12.88 5.74 -0.43
C ALA A 14 -12.12 5.16 -1.65
N GLN A 15 -11.60 6.02 -2.53
CA GLN A 15 -10.80 5.58 -3.68
C GLN A 15 -9.51 4.87 -3.25
N LEU A 16 -8.82 5.41 -2.26
CA LEU A 16 -7.61 4.78 -1.70
C LEU A 16 -7.93 3.47 -0.98
N ALA A 17 -9.10 3.33 -0.36
CA ALA A 17 -9.56 2.06 0.18
C ALA A 17 -9.73 1.02 -0.94
N SER A 18 -10.40 1.37 -2.04
CA SER A 18 -10.58 0.46 -3.18
C SER A 18 -9.26 0.04 -3.82
N LEU A 19 -8.34 0.99 -4.05
CA LEU A 19 -7.02 0.69 -4.59
C LEU A 19 -6.19 -0.18 -3.64
N SER A 20 -6.23 0.11 -2.34
CA SER A 20 -5.52 -0.67 -1.33
C SER A 20 -6.09 -2.08 -1.21
N ALA A 21 -7.41 -2.25 -1.24
CA ALA A 21 -8.05 -3.57 -1.22
C ALA A 21 -7.63 -4.40 -2.44
N PHE A 22 -7.62 -3.78 -3.63
CA PHE A 22 -7.17 -4.43 -4.86
C PHE A 22 -5.69 -4.85 -4.79
N LEU A 23 -4.80 -3.92 -4.45
CA LEU A 23 -3.36 -4.19 -4.35
C LEU A 23 -3.02 -5.17 -3.22
N GLY A 24 -3.73 -5.10 -2.10
CA GLY A 24 -3.60 -6.04 -0.99
C GLY A 24 -4.01 -7.46 -1.38
N GLY A 25 -5.10 -7.60 -2.14
CA GLY A 25 -5.53 -8.87 -2.73
C GLY A 25 -4.49 -9.42 -3.71
N PHE A 26 -3.98 -8.59 -4.62
CA PHE A 26 -2.90 -8.96 -5.52
C PHE A 26 -1.65 -9.43 -4.76
N ALA A 27 -1.22 -8.69 -3.72
CA ALA A 27 -0.07 -9.04 -2.89
C ALA A 27 -0.27 -10.38 -2.16
N ALA A 28 -1.49 -10.65 -1.68
CA ALA A 28 -1.82 -11.91 -1.01
C ALA A 28 -1.81 -13.11 -1.98
N THR A 29 -2.36 -12.95 -3.18
CA THR A 29 -2.29 -13.98 -4.23
C THR A 29 -0.85 -14.21 -4.70
N PHE A 30 -0.06 -13.14 -4.82
CA PHE A 30 1.35 -13.24 -5.16
C PHE A 30 2.13 -14.01 -4.09
N LEU A 31 1.93 -13.67 -2.81
CA LEU A 31 2.47 -14.39 -1.67
C LEU A 31 2.11 -15.89 -1.72
N ALA A 32 0.84 -16.22 -1.93
CA ALA A 32 0.40 -17.61 -2.04
C ALA A 32 1.13 -18.35 -3.17
N THR A 33 1.31 -17.69 -4.32
CA THR A 33 2.06 -18.24 -5.46
C THR A 33 3.54 -18.46 -5.13
N LEU A 34 4.17 -17.56 -4.38
CA LEU A 34 5.56 -17.74 -3.94
C LEU A 34 5.71 -18.91 -2.96
N LEU A 35 4.74 -19.10 -2.07
CA LEU A 35 4.75 -20.20 -1.10
C LEU A 35 4.55 -21.56 -1.77
N THR A 36 3.78 -21.64 -2.87
CA THR A 36 3.55 -22.90 -3.60
C THR A 36 4.73 -23.30 -4.50
N LEU A 37 5.60 -22.37 -4.87
CA LEU A 37 6.78 -22.65 -5.70
C LEU A 37 7.85 -23.53 -5.01
N GLY A 38 7.78 -23.73 -3.69
CA GLY A 38 8.60 -24.70 -2.95
C GLY A 38 10.12 -24.45 -2.94
N HIS A 39 10.59 -23.36 -3.54
CA HIS A 39 12.01 -23.07 -3.70
C HIS A 39 12.58 -22.28 -2.52
N GLN A 40 13.44 -22.90 -1.70
CA GLN A 40 13.98 -22.30 -0.48
C GLN A 40 15.31 -21.57 -0.73
N SER A 41 15.24 -20.32 -1.20
CA SER A 41 16.40 -19.45 -1.32
C SER A 41 16.26 -18.21 -0.45
N ARG A 42 17.39 -17.61 -0.04
CA ARG A 42 17.39 -16.35 0.75
C ARG A 42 16.62 -15.23 0.05
N LEU A 43 16.70 -15.17 -1.28
CA LEU A 43 15.95 -14.19 -2.08
C LEU A 43 14.44 -14.46 -2.07
N MET A 44 14.04 -15.74 -2.09
CA MET A 44 12.63 -16.11 -1.97
C MET A 44 12.07 -15.68 -0.61
N THR A 45 12.80 -15.91 0.49
CA THR A 45 12.39 -15.47 1.84
C THR A 45 12.21 -13.95 1.92
N VAL A 46 13.13 -13.19 1.33
CA VAL A 46 13.03 -11.72 1.28
C VAL A 46 11.82 -11.28 0.46
N THR A 47 11.60 -11.90 -0.70
CA THR A 47 10.45 -11.64 -1.58
C THR A 47 9.13 -11.87 -0.85
N ILE A 48 9.00 -13.02 -0.18
CA ILE A 48 7.85 -13.39 0.65
C ILE A 48 7.62 -12.36 1.76
N SER A 49 8.68 -11.97 2.47
CA SER A 49 8.59 -11.00 3.57
C SER A 49 8.03 -9.67 3.09
N PHE A 50 8.51 -9.16 1.95
CA PHE A 50 8.00 -7.93 1.36
C PHE A 50 6.54 -8.05 0.90
N ALA A 51 6.14 -9.20 0.34
CA ALA A 51 4.74 -9.44 -0.04
C ALA A 51 3.82 -9.43 1.18
N VAL A 52 4.23 -10.07 2.28
CA VAL A 52 3.48 -10.06 3.56
C VAL A 52 3.35 -8.64 4.10
N ILE A 53 4.45 -7.90 4.19
CA ILE A 53 4.46 -6.51 4.67
C ILE A 53 3.51 -5.66 3.81
N SER A 54 3.56 -5.85 2.49
CA SER A 54 2.68 -5.15 1.55
C SER A 54 1.19 -5.46 1.79
N SER A 55 0.81 -6.74 1.85
CA SER A 55 -0.58 -7.15 2.11
C SER A 55 -1.10 -6.58 3.42
N VAL A 56 -0.32 -6.70 4.51
CA VAL A 56 -0.73 -6.20 5.83
C VAL A 56 -0.86 -4.68 5.82
N ALA A 57 0.10 -3.96 5.23
CA ALA A 57 0.05 -2.51 5.12
C ALA A 57 -1.19 -2.04 4.34
N PHE A 58 -1.55 -2.72 3.24
CA PHE A 58 -2.76 -2.39 2.49
C PHE A 58 -4.05 -2.71 3.27
N ILE A 59 -4.12 -3.81 4.02
CA ILE A 59 -5.25 -4.10 4.91
C ILE A 59 -5.43 -2.97 5.93
N VAL A 60 -4.35 -2.55 6.59
CA VAL A 60 -4.39 -1.44 7.56
C VAL A 60 -4.83 -0.14 6.89
N THR A 61 -4.38 0.10 5.65
CA THR A 61 -4.77 1.29 4.86
C THR A 61 -6.26 1.29 4.55
N VAL A 62 -6.85 0.15 4.17
CA VAL A 62 -8.30 0.00 3.94
C VAL A 62 -9.09 0.32 5.20
N VAL A 63 -8.65 -0.20 6.35
CA VAL A 63 -9.30 0.07 7.64
C VAL A 63 -9.22 1.56 8.00
N ALA A 64 -8.04 2.17 7.86
CA ALA A 64 -7.84 3.59 8.12
C ALA A 64 -8.70 4.47 7.20
N ALA A 65 -8.78 4.12 5.92
CA ALA A 65 -9.63 4.80 4.96
C ALA A 65 -11.12 4.68 5.30
N THR A 66 -11.56 3.51 5.71
CA THR A 66 -12.95 3.27 6.15
C THR A 66 -13.29 4.07 7.41
N MET A 67 -12.35 4.17 8.35
CA MET A 67 -12.53 5.02 9.54
C MET A 67 -12.57 6.50 9.17
N LEU A 68 -11.73 6.94 8.24
CA LEU A 68 -11.71 8.33 7.78
C LEU A 68 -13.01 8.70 7.05
N THR A 69 -13.54 7.82 6.19
CA THR A 69 -14.83 8.06 5.53
C THR A 69 -15.99 8.08 6.52
N ALA A 70 -15.97 7.23 7.54
CA ALA A 70 -16.99 7.20 8.59
C ALA A 70 -16.98 8.47 9.45
N VAL A 71 -15.81 8.96 9.86
CA VAL A 71 -15.67 10.19 10.67
C VAL A 71 -16.07 11.44 9.87
N LEU A 72 -15.78 11.48 8.56
CA LEU A 72 -16.10 12.60 7.70
C LEU A 72 -17.54 12.59 7.15
N HIS A 73 -18.34 11.56 7.48
CA HIS A 73 -19.71 11.46 6.97
C HIS A 73 -20.63 12.50 7.64
N PRO A 74 -21.51 13.20 6.89
CA PRO A 74 -22.38 14.24 7.44
C PRO A 74 -23.36 13.73 8.50
N GLU A 75 -23.72 12.45 8.46
CA GLU A 75 -24.58 11.78 9.47
C GLU A 75 -23.78 11.01 10.54
N ALA A 76 -22.49 11.28 10.71
CA ALA A 76 -21.67 10.58 11.69
C ALA A 76 -22.23 10.78 13.12
N PRO A 77 -22.30 9.73 13.95
CA PRO A 77 -22.68 9.85 15.36
C PRO A 77 -21.78 10.87 16.08
N ARG A 78 -22.33 11.65 17.02
CA ARG A 78 -21.58 12.68 17.77
C ARG A 78 -20.32 12.14 18.47
N LEU A 79 -20.29 10.84 18.78
CA LEU A 79 -19.15 10.13 19.36
C LEU A 79 -17.97 9.97 18.38
N MET A 80 -18.24 9.96 17.07
CA MET A 80 -17.22 9.89 16.01
C MET A 80 -16.72 11.28 15.60
N ALA A 81 -17.56 12.32 15.74
CA ALA A 81 -17.18 13.71 15.46
C ALA A 81 -16.12 14.27 16.42
N THR A 82 -15.93 13.65 17.59
CA THR A 82 -14.88 14.01 18.56
C THR A 82 -13.55 13.30 18.30
N LEU A 83 -13.51 12.29 17.42
CA LEU A 83 -12.28 11.61 17.04
C LEU A 83 -11.49 12.48 16.06
N SER A 84 -10.19 12.64 16.33
CA SER A 84 -9.32 13.43 15.44
C SER A 84 -9.16 12.73 14.09
N ALA A 85 -9.55 13.41 13.01
CA ALA A 85 -9.37 12.93 11.64
C ALA A 85 -7.89 12.86 11.19
N SER A 86 -6.97 13.50 11.92
CA SER A 86 -5.54 13.53 11.58
C SER A 86 -4.84 12.16 11.72
N THR A 87 -5.26 11.34 12.68
CA THR A 87 -4.69 10.02 12.92
C THR A 87 -4.94 9.06 11.75
N PRO A 88 -6.19 8.82 11.31
CA PRO A 88 -6.45 7.93 10.17
C PRO A 88 -5.86 8.47 8.85
N GLN A 89 -5.77 9.79 8.66
CA GLN A 89 -5.08 10.37 7.49
C GLN A 89 -3.60 10.00 7.44
N THR A 90 -2.88 10.11 8.57
CA THR A 90 -1.46 9.80 8.66
C THR A 90 -1.20 8.30 8.44
N ILE A 91 -2.04 7.44 9.03
CA ILE A 91 -1.96 5.99 8.83
C ILE A 91 -2.23 5.63 7.37
N LEU A 92 -3.18 6.30 6.73
CA LEU A 92 -3.54 6.05 5.34
C LEU A 92 -2.41 6.42 4.37
N THR A 93 -1.77 7.58 4.53
CA THR A 93 -0.64 7.97 3.66
C THR A 93 0.60 7.09 3.88
N LEU A 94 0.95 6.82 5.14
CA LEU A 94 2.08 5.95 5.47
C LEU A 94 1.83 4.50 5.05
N GLY A 95 0.65 3.98 5.35
CA GLY A 95 0.25 2.61 5.01
C GLY A 95 0.24 2.37 3.51
N PHE A 96 -0.35 3.28 2.74
CA PHE A 96 -0.38 3.18 1.28
C PHE A 96 1.03 3.21 0.69
N SER A 97 1.88 4.13 1.17
CA SER A 97 3.26 4.29 0.68
C SER A 97 4.11 3.08 1.03
N LEU A 98 4.07 2.62 2.28
CA LEU A 98 4.79 1.45 2.75
C LEU A 98 4.33 0.18 2.01
N GLY A 99 3.01 0.02 1.84
CA GLY A 99 2.42 -1.13 1.15
C GLY A 99 2.86 -1.20 -0.31
N THR A 100 2.83 -0.06 -1.01
CA THR A 100 3.23 0.02 -2.42
C THR A 100 4.73 -0.19 -2.60
N LEU A 101 5.58 0.44 -1.77
CA LEU A 101 7.02 0.26 -1.84
C LEU A 101 7.45 -1.18 -1.52
N SER A 102 6.81 -1.79 -0.52
CA SER A 102 7.04 -3.20 -0.19
C SER A 102 6.61 -4.12 -1.34
N LEU A 103 5.49 -3.82 -2.01
CA LEU A 103 5.05 -4.58 -3.18
C LEU A 103 6.08 -4.51 -4.31
N LEU A 104 6.56 -3.30 -4.62
CA LEU A 104 7.58 -3.09 -5.65
C LEU A 104 8.88 -3.82 -5.30
N ALA A 105 9.32 -3.77 -4.05
CA ALA A 105 10.48 -4.51 -3.59
C ALA A 105 10.31 -6.02 -3.79
N SER A 106 9.14 -6.56 -3.42
CA SER A 106 8.80 -7.97 -3.64
C SER A 106 8.84 -8.33 -5.13
N LEU A 107 8.18 -7.55 -6.00
CA LEU A 107 8.19 -7.77 -7.44
C LEU A 107 9.60 -7.70 -8.03
N GLY A 108 10.40 -6.72 -7.62
CA GLY A 108 11.79 -6.56 -8.03
C GLY A 108 12.65 -7.77 -7.68
N CYS A 109 12.57 -8.24 -6.42
CA CYS A 109 13.30 -9.41 -5.93
C CYS A 109 12.85 -10.72 -6.58
N SER A 110 11.57 -10.86 -6.92
CA SER A 110 11.03 -12.10 -7.47
C SER A 110 11.67 -12.54 -8.79
N GLY A 111 12.09 -11.59 -9.63
CA GLY A 111 12.76 -11.91 -10.90
C GLY A 111 14.11 -12.62 -10.70
N TRP A 112 14.82 -12.31 -9.62
CA TRP A 112 16.09 -12.94 -9.28
C TRP A 112 15.93 -14.39 -8.82
N ALA A 113 14.77 -14.75 -8.26
CA ALA A 113 14.46 -16.14 -7.90
C ALA A 113 14.37 -17.05 -9.14
N ARG A 114 14.10 -16.48 -10.32
CA ARG A 114 13.96 -17.24 -11.57
C ARG A 114 15.24 -17.23 -12.43
N SER A 115 15.79 -16.06 -12.74
CA SER A 115 17.04 -15.95 -13.52
C SER A 115 17.66 -14.56 -13.40
N ARG A 116 18.97 -14.45 -13.68
CA ARG A 116 19.69 -13.16 -13.66
C ARG A 116 19.11 -12.15 -14.66
N ARG A 117 18.69 -12.58 -15.85
CA ARG A 117 18.12 -11.69 -16.88
C ARG A 117 16.78 -11.11 -16.43
N ILE A 118 15.88 -11.94 -15.92
CA ILE A 118 14.57 -11.50 -15.42
C ILE A 118 14.74 -10.62 -14.18
N GLY A 119 15.68 -10.96 -13.28
CA GLY A 119 15.99 -10.15 -12.10
C GLY A 119 16.38 -8.71 -12.42
N TRP A 120 17.22 -8.49 -13.43
CA TRP A 120 17.55 -7.12 -13.87
C TRP A 120 16.32 -6.36 -14.39
N ILE A 121 15.50 -7.01 -15.22
CA ILE A 121 14.29 -6.38 -15.78
C ILE A 121 13.32 -5.99 -14.65
N THR A 122 12.99 -6.92 -13.75
CA THR A 122 12.04 -6.65 -12.66
C THR A 122 12.56 -5.60 -11.69
N THR A 123 13.87 -5.61 -11.39
CA THR A 123 14.47 -4.64 -10.45
C THR A 123 14.50 -3.25 -11.05
N ILE A 124 14.87 -3.10 -12.33
CA ILE A 124 14.89 -1.78 -12.99
C ILE A 124 13.48 -1.19 -13.05
N VAL A 125 12.48 -2.00 -13.45
CA VAL A 125 11.09 -1.54 -13.51
C VAL A 125 10.57 -1.18 -12.13
N ALA A 126 10.85 -2.00 -11.11
CA ALA A 126 10.47 -1.72 -9.73
C ALA A 126 11.14 -0.45 -9.19
N LEU A 127 12.42 -0.23 -9.50
CA LEU A 127 13.17 0.95 -9.08
C LEU A 127 12.62 2.22 -9.73
N ILE A 128 12.33 2.19 -11.03
CA ILE A 128 11.70 3.31 -11.73
C ILE A 128 10.35 3.65 -11.09
N GLY A 129 9.52 2.64 -10.82
CA GLY A 129 8.24 2.82 -10.12
C GLY A 129 8.42 3.43 -8.73
N ALA A 130 9.39 2.95 -7.95
CA ALA A 130 9.67 3.47 -6.62
C ALA A 130 10.13 4.94 -6.66
N VAL A 131 10.99 5.31 -7.61
CA VAL A 131 11.45 6.70 -7.80
C VAL A 131 10.27 7.63 -8.12
N PHE A 132 9.35 7.21 -8.99
CA PHE A 132 8.16 8.02 -9.28
C PHE A 132 7.28 8.21 -8.05
N ILE A 133 7.02 7.14 -7.30
CA ILE A 133 6.20 7.21 -6.09
C ILE A 133 6.84 8.13 -5.04
N ILE A 134 8.12 7.93 -4.74
CA ILE A 134 8.84 8.75 -3.76
C ILE A 134 8.91 10.21 -4.23
N GLY A 135 9.15 10.45 -5.52
CA GLY A 135 9.16 11.79 -6.09
C GLY A 135 7.81 12.50 -5.96
N MET A 136 6.69 11.76 -6.11
CA MET A 136 5.35 12.30 -5.90
C MET A 136 5.06 12.56 -4.42
N THR A 137 5.43 11.67 -3.51
CA THR A 137 5.15 11.85 -2.07
C THR A 137 5.96 12.98 -1.45
N VAL A 138 7.24 13.11 -1.81
CA VAL A 138 8.11 14.19 -1.29
C VAL A 138 7.66 15.57 -1.77
N ARG A 139 7.15 15.69 -3.00
CA ARG A 139 6.64 16.98 -3.52
C ARG A 139 5.32 17.42 -2.89
N VAL A 140 4.58 16.49 -2.29
CA VAL A 140 3.26 16.73 -1.69
C VAL A 140 3.36 17.00 -0.18
N SER A 141 4.50 16.70 0.45
CA SER A 141 4.80 16.93 1.87
C SER A 141 5.37 18.33 2.10
#